data_AF-S9QD33-F1
#
_entry.id   AF-S9QD33-F1
#
_cell.length_a   1.000
_cell.length_b   1.000
_cell.length_c   1.000
_cell.angle_alpha   90.00
_cell.angle_beta   90.00
_cell.angle_gamma   90.00
#
_symmetry.space_group_name_H-M   'P 1'
#
loop_
_entity.id
_entity.type
_entity.pdbx_description
1 polymer ?
#
loop_
_entity_poly.entity_id
_entity_poly.type
_entity_poly.pdbx_seq_one_letter_code
_entity_poly.pdbx_strand_id
1 'polypeptide(L)'
;MALPAAAFERISTKSEFVQTVSGKNLTIFGISVSVQPDGAIGGRAYGRKVKGQWQWRDGFFCRDLFWGDMDLGPNCQVVKVHGDVIRFRSDKGTGRYADLTMR
;
A
#
# COMPACT_ATOMS: atom_id res chain seq x y z
N MET A 1 -29.94 10.11 -13.31
CA MET A 1 -29.32 9.15 -12.37
C MET A 1 -27.88 9.59 -12.19
N ALA A 2 -27.48 10.01 -10.98
CA ALA A 2 -26.09 10.36 -10.70
C ALA A 2 -25.29 9.05 -10.64
N LEU A 3 -24.30 8.90 -11.54
CA LEU A 3 -23.28 7.85 -11.39
C LEU A 3 -22.63 8.10 -10.02
N PRO A 4 -22.52 7.09 -9.13
CA PRO A 4 -21.73 7.28 -7.92
C PRO A 4 -20.34 7.70 -8.38
N ALA A 5 -19.85 8.85 -7.92
CA ALA A 5 -18.43 9.17 -8.03
C ALA A 5 -17.72 7.97 -7.43
N ALA A 6 -17.07 7.16 -8.27
CA ALA A 6 -16.57 5.88 -7.82
C ALA A 6 -15.66 6.15 -6.62
N ALA A 7 -16.15 5.69 -5.46
CA ALA A 7 -15.56 6.06 -4.18
C ALA A 7 -14.48 5.04 -3.90
N PHE A 8 -13.43 5.46 -3.20
CA PHE A 8 -12.41 4.54 -2.71
C PHE A 8 -13.06 3.47 -1.81
N GLU A 9 -13.04 2.22 -2.27
CA GLU A 9 -13.55 1.05 -1.56
C GLU A 9 -12.51 0.58 -0.56
N ARG A 10 -12.91 0.34 0.70
CA ARG A 10 -11.97 -0.08 1.74
C ARG A 10 -11.72 -1.58 1.63
N ILE A 11 -10.46 -1.95 1.50
CA ILE A 11 -10.01 -3.34 1.61
C ILE A 11 -9.85 -3.67 3.09
N SER A 12 -10.51 -4.73 3.54
CA SER A 12 -10.50 -5.15 4.95
C SER A 12 -9.90 -6.53 5.18
N THR A 13 -9.63 -7.29 4.12
CA THR A 13 -9.07 -8.64 4.22
C THR A 13 -7.73 -8.80 3.50
N LYS A 14 -6.89 -9.70 3.99
CA LYS A 14 -5.61 -10.05 3.35
C LYS A 14 -5.82 -10.57 1.93
N SER A 15 -6.82 -11.43 1.72
CA SER A 15 -7.07 -12.08 0.44
C SER A 15 -7.42 -11.06 -0.65
N GLU A 16 -8.36 -10.17 -0.35
CA GLU A 16 -8.79 -9.10 -1.26
C GLU A 16 -7.62 -8.17 -1.61
N PHE A 17 -6.81 -7.80 -0.61
CA PHE A 17 -5.61 -7.00 -0.84
C PHE A 17 -4.64 -7.69 -1.78
N VAL A 18 -4.27 -8.94 -1.49
CA VAL A 18 -3.34 -9.72 -2.31
C VAL A 18 -3.88 -9.87 -3.73
N GLN A 19 -5.16 -10.19 -3.92
CA GLN A 19 -5.75 -10.29 -5.26
C GLN A 19 -5.68 -8.96 -6.02
N THR A 20 -5.82 -7.84 -5.32
CA THR A 20 -5.77 -6.50 -5.91
C THR A 20 -4.37 -6.13 -6.41
N VAL A 21 -3.33 -6.44 -5.61
CA VAL A 21 -1.94 -6.00 -5.86
C VAL A 21 -1.03 -7.08 -6.47
N SER A 22 -1.44 -8.36 -6.46
CA SER A 22 -0.63 -9.47 -6.97
C SER A 22 -0.26 -9.26 -8.43
N GLY A 23 1.03 -9.41 -8.73
CA GLY A 23 1.57 -9.22 -10.09
C GLY A 23 1.65 -7.76 -10.55
N LYS A 24 1.30 -6.79 -9.70
CA LYS A 24 1.31 -5.36 -10.03
C LYS A 24 2.37 -4.61 -9.24
N ASN A 25 2.89 -3.54 -9.83
CA ASN A 25 3.74 -2.57 -9.16
C ASN A 25 2.92 -1.38 -8.69
N LEU A 26 3.13 -0.95 -7.45
CA LEU A 26 2.52 0.24 -6.87
C LEU A 26 3.46 1.42 -7.10
N THR A 27 3.03 2.38 -7.89
CA THR A 27 3.89 3.47 -8.37
C THR A 27 3.26 4.83 -8.09
N ILE A 28 4.07 5.79 -7.66
CA ILE A 28 3.71 7.22 -7.57
C ILE A 28 5.00 8.01 -7.76
N PHE A 29 4.95 9.20 -8.35
CA PHE A 29 6.09 10.08 -8.65
C PHE A 29 7.37 9.81 -7.81
N GLY A 30 8.38 9.20 -8.45
CA GLY A 30 9.67 8.87 -7.82
C GLY A 30 9.69 7.60 -6.96
N ILE A 31 8.59 6.87 -6.83
CA ILE A 31 8.39 5.67 -6.02
C ILE A 31 7.84 4.53 -6.89
N SER A 32 8.43 3.35 -6.76
CA SER A 32 7.95 2.11 -7.36
C SER A 32 8.20 0.98 -6.37
N VAL A 33 7.13 0.39 -5.84
CA VAL A 33 7.21 -0.70 -4.87
C VAL A 33 6.26 -1.84 -5.24
N SER A 34 6.67 -3.06 -5.00
CA SER A 34 5.88 -4.27 -5.18
C SER A 34 5.61 -4.88 -3.81
N VAL A 35 4.38 -5.33 -3.59
CA VAL A 35 3.95 -5.99 -2.37
C VAL A 35 3.67 -7.45 -2.69
N GLN A 36 4.46 -8.35 -2.13
CA GLN A 36 4.38 -9.77 -2.42
C GLN A 36 3.38 -10.48 -1.49
N PRO A 37 2.67 -11.53 -1.96
CA PRO A 37 1.69 -12.27 -1.16
C PRO A 37 2.27 -12.94 0.09
N ASP A 38 3.56 -13.25 0.06
CA ASP A 38 4.33 -13.89 1.13
C ASP A 38 4.61 -12.96 2.33
N GLY A 39 4.35 -11.66 2.17
CA GLY A 39 4.62 -10.65 3.20
C GLY A 39 5.77 -9.70 2.85
N ALA A 40 6.53 -9.94 1.78
CA ALA A 40 7.68 -9.07 1.47
C ALA A 40 7.28 -7.79 0.72
N ILE A 41 7.91 -6.66 1.09
CA ILE A 41 7.87 -5.41 0.33
C ILE A 41 9.24 -5.15 -0.28
N GLY A 42 9.28 -4.84 -1.57
CA GLY A 42 10.50 -4.49 -2.29
C GLY A 42 10.28 -3.35 -3.27
N GLY A 43 11.32 -2.58 -3.57
CA GLY A 43 11.24 -1.56 -4.59
C GLY A 43 12.28 -0.47 -4.48
N ARG A 44 11.93 0.73 -4.96
CA ARG A 44 12.76 1.93 -4.93
C ARG A 44 11.90 3.17 -4.69
N ALA A 45 12.38 4.09 -3.87
CA ALA A 45 11.77 5.40 -3.66
C ALA A 45 12.88 6.46 -3.70
N TYR A 46 12.69 7.49 -4.52
CA TYR A 46 13.61 8.62 -4.71
C TYR A 46 15.07 8.18 -4.86
N GLY A 47 15.30 7.19 -5.72
CA GLY A 47 16.64 6.66 -5.99
C GLY A 47 17.18 5.66 -4.96
N ARG A 48 16.58 5.52 -3.77
CA ARG A 48 17.03 4.56 -2.73
C ARG A 48 16.18 3.30 -2.71
N LYS A 49 16.79 2.17 -2.35
CA LYS A 49 16.11 0.87 -2.28
C LYS A 49 15.11 0.86 -1.11
N VAL A 50 13.91 0.37 -1.38
CA VAL A 50 12.90 0.10 -0.35
C VAL A 50 12.88 -1.40 -0.12
N LYS A 51 12.94 -1.81 1.14
CA LYS A 51 12.75 -3.19 1.57
C LYS A 51 11.89 -3.20 2.82
N GLY A 52 11.16 -4.27 3.03
CA GLY A 52 10.41 -4.41 4.26
C GLY A 52 9.52 -5.64 4.25
N GLN A 53 8.67 -5.70 5.26
CA GLN A 53 7.70 -6.77 5.44
C GLN A 53 6.34 -6.17 5.74
N TRP A 54 5.28 -6.94 5.49
CA TRP A 54 3.93 -6.57 5.83
C TRP A 54 3.14 -7.77 6.31
N GLN A 55 2.13 -7.45 7.10
CA GLN A 55 1.17 -8.40 7.64
C GLN A 55 -0.20 -7.73 7.71
N TRP A 56 -1.24 -8.53 7.57
CA TRP A 56 -2.61 -8.07 7.76
C TRP A 56 -3.03 -8.36 9.18
N ARG A 57 -3.51 -7.35 9.92
CA ARG A 57 -3.97 -7.49 11.31
C ARG A 57 -5.20 -6.63 11.53
N ASP A 58 -6.26 -7.22 12.07
CA ASP A 58 -7.48 -6.51 12.50
C ASP A 58 -8.10 -5.60 11.41
N GLY A 59 -7.97 -5.98 10.13
CA GLY A 59 -8.47 -5.18 9.01
C GLY A 59 -7.58 -4.01 8.60
N PHE A 60 -6.31 -4.03 8.99
CA PHE A 60 -5.28 -3.05 8.63
C PHE A 60 -4.07 -3.72 7.99
N PHE A 61 -3.42 -2.97 7.10
CA PHE A 61 -2.14 -3.32 6.50
C PHE A 61 -1.01 -2.80 7.40
N CYS A 62 -0.42 -3.68 8.20
CA CYS A 62 0.70 -3.34 9.06
C CYS A 62 2.00 -3.66 8.34
N ARG A 63 2.79 -2.63 8.03
CA ARG A 63 4.09 -2.75 7.36
C ARG A 63 5.22 -2.32 8.26
N ASP A 64 6.40 -2.82 7.96
CA ASP A 64 7.68 -2.37 8.48
C ASP A 64 8.62 -2.15 7.29
N LEU A 65 9.25 -0.98 7.20
CA LEU A 65 9.97 -0.55 6.01
C LEU A 65 11.33 0.06 6.31
N PHE A 66 12.28 -0.26 5.45
CA PHE A 66 13.59 0.36 5.34
C PHE A 66 13.70 1.12 4.01
N TRP A 67 14.16 2.37 4.08
CA TRP A 67 14.45 3.22 2.94
C TRP A 67 15.95 3.52 2.88
N GLY A 68 16.68 2.76 2.07
CA GLY A 68 18.14 2.68 2.20
C GLY A 68 18.51 2.11 3.56
N ASP A 69 19.29 2.88 4.32
CA ASP A 69 19.70 2.54 5.70
C ASP A 69 18.79 3.15 6.77
N MET A 70 17.78 3.92 6.35
CA MET A 70 16.81 4.53 7.26
C MET A 70 15.69 3.54 7.58
N ASP A 71 15.55 3.22 8.86
CA ASP A 71 14.39 2.49 9.38
C ASP A 71 13.21 3.45 9.54
N LEU A 72 12.09 3.17 8.85
CA LEU A 72 10.83 3.92 8.97
C LEU A 72 9.92 3.32 10.06
N GLY A 73 10.25 2.14 10.54
CA GLY A 73 9.56 1.42 11.59
C GLY A 73 8.19 0.87 11.20
N PRO A 74 7.53 0.20 12.16
CA PRO A 74 6.24 -0.41 11.97
C PRO A 74 5.11 0.64 11.93
N ASN A 75 4.21 0.54 10.94
CA ASN A 75 3.00 1.34 10.86
C ASN A 75 1.81 0.54 10.29
N CYS A 76 0.64 0.69 10.89
CA CYS A 76 -0.61 0.08 10.42
C CYS A 76 -1.45 1.08 9.65
N GLN A 77 -1.81 0.73 8.42
CA GLN A 77 -2.43 1.62 7.45
C GLN A 77 -3.79 1.07 6.99
N VAL A 78 -4.73 1.98 6.72
CA VAL A 78 -5.98 1.64 6.04
C VAL A 78 -5.73 1.65 4.54
N VAL A 79 -6.15 0.59 3.87
CA VAL A 79 -6.03 0.46 2.42
C VAL A 79 -7.39 0.67 1.77
N LYS A 80 -7.41 1.50 0.74
CA LYS A 80 -8.59 1.66 -0.12
C LYS A 80 -8.19 1.58 -1.59
N VAL A 81 -9.09 1.16 -2.45
CA VAL A 81 -8.85 1.05 -3.89
C VAL A 81 -9.94 1.78 -4.68
N HIS A 82 -9.56 2.36 -5.79
CA HIS A 82 -10.45 2.98 -6.75
C HIS A 82 -9.89 2.80 -8.16
N GLY A 83 -10.46 1.86 -8.92
CA GLY A 83 -9.94 1.49 -10.24
C GLY A 83 -8.51 0.96 -10.16
N ASP A 84 -7.58 1.64 -10.81
CA ASP A 84 -6.14 1.34 -10.82
C ASP A 84 -5.36 2.05 -9.70
N VAL A 85 -6.02 2.85 -8.87
CA VAL A 85 -5.37 3.60 -7.78
C VAL A 85 -5.63 2.92 -6.44
N ILE A 86 -4.56 2.68 -5.68
CA ILE A 86 -4.61 2.20 -4.30
C ILE A 86 -4.11 3.29 -3.34
N ARG A 87 -4.91 3.58 -2.32
CA ARG A 87 -4.64 4.57 -1.27
C ARG A 87 -4.26 3.88 0.02
N PHE A 88 -3.07 4.17 0.53
CA PHE A 88 -2.64 3.78 1.88
C PHE A 88 -2.73 4.99 2.80
N ARG A 89 -3.49 4.89 3.89
CA ARG A 89 -3.57 5.95 4.91
C ARG A 89 -2.97 5.49 6.23
N SER A 90 -1.93 6.19 6.68
CA SER A 90 -1.17 5.88 7.90
C SER A 90 -2.00 6.06 9.18
N ASP A 91 -1.44 5.58 10.28
CA ASP A 91 -1.96 5.77 11.64
C ASP A 91 -3.40 5.26 11.79
N LYS A 92 -3.64 4.05 11.27
CA LYS A 92 -4.96 3.40 11.23
C LYS A 92 -6.05 4.27 10.58
N GLY A 93 -5.66 5.13 9.65
CA GLY A 93 -6.59 5.94 8.87
C GLY A 93 -6.83 7.36 9.42
N THR A 94 -6.08 7.82 10.42
CA THR A 94 -6.13 9.22 10.89
C THR A 94 -5.02 10.09 10.28
N GLY A 95 -3.92 9.46 9.86
CA GLY A 95 -2.73 10.12 9.35
C GLY A 95 -2.78 10.50 7.87
N ARG A 96 -1.59 10.77 7.32
CA ARG A 96 -1.36 11.07 5.91
C ARG A 96 -1.71 9.88 5.02
N TYR A 97 -2.11 10.17 3.78
CA TYR A 97 -2.33 9.13 2.77
C TYR A 97 -1.33 9.26 1.63
N ALA A 98 -1.12 8.14 0.94
CA ALA A 98 -0.37 8.04 -0.30
C ALA A 98 -1.20 7.25 -1.30
N ASP A 99 -1.37 7.83 -2.49
CA ASP A 99 -2.04 7.17 -3.61
C ASP A 99 -0.99 6.59 -4.53
N LEU A 100 -1.12 5.33 -4.88
CA LEU A 100 -0.23 4.66 -5.81
C LEU A 100 -1.04 4.08 -6.95
N THR A 101 -0.57 4.25 -8.17
CA THR A 101 -1.13 3.61 -9.35
C THR A 101 -0.57 2.20 -9.45
N MET A 102 -1.47 1.23 -9.58
CA MET A 102 -1.17 -0.16 -9.85
C MET A 102 -0.88 -0.33 -11.34
N ARG A 103 0.37 -0.69 -11.66
CA ARG A 103 0.89 -0.89 -13.02
C ARG A 103 1.20 -2.36 -13.26
#